data_AF-A0A961IFH5-F1
#
_entry.id   AF-A0A961IFH5-F1
#
_cell.length_a   1.000
_cell.length_b   1.000
_cell.length_c   1.000
_cell.angle_alpha   90.00
_cell.angle_beta   90.00
_cell.angle_gamma   90.00
#
_symmetry.space_group_name_H-M   'P 1'
#
loop_
_entity.id
_entity.type
_entity.pdbx_description
1 polymer ?
#
loop_
_entity_poly.entity_id
_entity_poly.type
_entity_poly.pdbx_seq_one_letter_code
_entity_poly.pdbx_strand_id
1 'polypeptide(L)'
;PLPWLDFNRELVKGYLSGFLFVDHGATVNIKGAGTDNTLLSAGAGIQIPLTENFNAQFVVGVPLADDTNADIDDVRFHFFAQYRF
;
A
#
# COMPACT_ATOMS: atom_id res chain seq x y z
N PRO A 1 -6.13 -0.46 -35.58
CA PRO A 1 -5.91 -0.02 -34.17
C PRO A 1 -6.74 -0.91 -33.22
N LEU A 2 -6.09 -1.52 -32.24
CA LEU A 2 -6.77 -2.41 -31.29
C LEU A 2 -7.49 -1.56 -30.22
N PRO A 3 -8.80 -1.71 -30.01
CA PRO A 3 -9.59 -0.80 -29.14
C PRO A 3 -9.12 -0.74 -27.67
N TRP A 4 -8.45 -1.80 -27.19
CA TRP A 4 -7.90 -1.84 -25.83
C TRP A 4 -6.66 -0.95 -25.66
N LEU A 5 -5.97 -0.60 -26.76
CA LEU A 5 -4.84 0.32 -26.73
C LEU A 5 -5.31 1.77 -26.53
N ASP A 6 -6.49 2.11 -27.06
CA ASP A 6 -7.11 3.44 -26.89
C ASP A 6 -7.73 3.59 -25.48
N PHE A 7 -8.25 2.51 -24.89
CA PHE A 7 -8.74 2.48 -23.52
C PHE A 7 -7.65 2.86 -22.49
N ASN A 8 -6.41 2.41 -22.71
CA ASN A 8 -5.26 2.74 -21.85
C ASN A 8 -4.86 4.22 -21.92
N ARG A 9 -5.22 4.91 -23.00
CA ARG A 9 -4.80 6.28 -23.27
C ARG A 9 -5.77 7.31 -22.70
N GLU A 10 -7.05 6.96 -22.58
CA GLU A 10 -8.07 7.84 -21.99
C GLU A 10 -8.19 7.74 -20.46
N LEU A 11 -7.77 6.62 -19.85
CA LEU A 11 -7.82 6.40 -18.41
C LEU A 11 -6.69 7.08 -17.62
N VAL A 12 -5.58 7.44 -18.27
CA VAL A 12 -4.45 8.10 -17.60
C VAL A 12 -4.49 9.60 -17.92
N LYS A 13 -5.51 10.30 -17.44
CA LYS A 13 -5.58 11.78 -17.53
C LYS A 13 -4.82 12.48 -16.40
N GLY A 14 -4.49 11.78 -15.32
CA GLY A 14 -3.67 12.30 -14.23
C GLY A 14 -2.26 11.74 -14.24
N TYR A 15 -1.33 12.45 -13.60
CA TYR A 15 0.05 12.00 -13.44
C TYR A 15 0.09 10.71 -12.59
N LEU A 16 0.65 9.64 -13.16
CA LEU A 16 1.07 8.47 -12.41
C LEU A 16 2.14 8.89 -11.42
N SER A 17 1.95 8.63 -10.12
CA SER A 17 2.97 8.88 -9.10
C SER A 17 3.42 7.56 -8.46
N GLY A 18 4.72 7.48 -8.18
CA GLY A 18 5.33 6.39 -7.42
C GLY A 18 5.88 6.90 -6.11
N PHE A 19 5.92 6.05 -5.09
CA PHE A 19 6.50 6.38 -3.79
C PHE A 19 7.18 5.16 -3.17
N LEU A 20 8.14 5.44 -2.29
CA LEU A 20 8.80 4.47 -1.42
C LEU A 20 8.49 4.85 0.03
N PHE A 21 8.39 3.86 0.91
CA PHE A 21 8.15 4.11 2.33
C PHE A 21 8.94 3.16 3.23
N VAL A 22 9.16 3.62 4.45
CA VAL A 22 9.55 2.82 5.61
C VAL A 22 8.60 3.23 6.72
N ASP A 23 7.93 2.25 7.34
CA ASP A 23 6.93 2.48 8.37
C ASP A 23 7.26 1.68 9.63
N HIS A 24 7.00 2.26 10.80
CA HIS A 24 7.20 1.62 12.10
C HIS A 24 5.95 1.79 12.97
N GLY A 25 5.54 0.72 13.65
CA GLY A 25 4.39 0.72 14.54
C GLY A 25 4.70 -0.02 15.83
N ALA A 26 4.07 0.43 16.92
CA ALA A 26 4.19 -0.24 18.22
C ALA A 26 2.82 -0.34 18.91
N THR A 27 2.54 -1.48 19.54
CA THR A 27 1.37 -1.66 20.41
C THR A 27 1.81 -1.81 21.85
N VAL A 28 1.21 -1.03 22.75
CA VAL A 28 1.53 -1.03 24.18
C VAL A 28 0.34 -1.54 24.99
N ASN A 29 0.55 -2.57 25.82
CA ASN A 29 -0.49 -3.21 26.61
C ASN A 29 -0.67 -2.54 27.99
N ILE A 30 -1.56 -1.54 28.04
CA ILE A 30 -1.78 -0.69 29.23
C ILE A 30 -2.39 -1.46 30.43
N LYS A 31 -3.01 -2.62 30.21
CA LYS A 31 -3.66 -3.44 31.27
C LYS A 31 -2.80 -4.60 31.78
N GLY A 32 -1.56 -4.74 31.32
CA GLY A 32 -0.57 -5.70 31.86
C GLY A 32 -0.80 -7.18 31.54
N ALA A 33 -1.73 -7.52 30.64
CA ALA A 33 -2.06 -8.90 30.27
C ALA A 33 -1.66 -9.29 28.83
N GLY A 34 -0.76 -8.53 28.20
CA GLY A 34 -0.26 -8.82 26.85
C GLY A 34 1.18 -8.32 26.67
N THR A 35 1.85 -8.79 25.62
CA THR A 35 3.20 -8.35 25.25
C THR A 35 3.14 -7.03 24.48
N ASP A 36 4.08 -6.14 24.72
CA ASP A 36 4.31 -5.01 23.82
C ASP A 36 4.97 -5.54 22.55
N ASN A 37 4.59 -4.98 21.41
CA ASN A 37 5.10 -5.44 20.12
C ASN A 37 5.53 -4.25 19.28
N THR A 38 6.66 -4.38 18.58
CA THR A 38 7.08 -3.45 17.55
C THR A 38 7.12 -4.11 16.19
N LEU A 39 6.79 -3.34 15.15
CA LEU A 39 6.74 -3.74 13.77
C LEU A 39 7.47 -2.70 12.92
N LEU A 40 8.31 -3.16 11.99
CA LEU A 40 8.96 -2.34 10.99
C LEU A 40 8.64 -2.91 9.61
N SER A 41 8.35 -2.06 8.63
CA SER A 41 8.13 -2.47 7.25
C SER A 41 8.74 -1.47 6.27
N ALA A 42 8.99 -1.92 5.05
CA ALA A 42 9.35 -1.06 3.93
C ALA A 42 8.59 -1.50 2.68
N GLY A 43 8.43 -0.58 1.74
CA GLY A 43 7.74 -0.91 0.51
C GLY A 43 7.73 0.20 -0.52
N ALA A 44 7.00 -0.08 -1.58
CA ALA A 44 6.82 0.81 -2.71
C ALA A 44 5.35 0.81 -3.14
N GLY A 45 4.90 1.90 -3.73
CA GLY A 45 3.57 1.98 -4.27
C GLY A 45 3.46 2.89 -5.47
N ILE A 46 2.37 2.70 -6.19
CA ILE A 46 1.95 3.55 -7.30
C ILE A 46 0.54 4.05 -7.05
N GLN A 47 0.29 5.30 -7.44
CA GLN A 47 -1.01 5.91 -7.41
C GLN A 47 -1.42 6.28 -8.84
N ILE A 48 -2.57 5.77 -9.24
CA ILE A 48 -3.13 5.88 -10.58
C ILE A 48 -4.44 6.70 -10.48
N PRO A 49 -4.40 7.99 -10.81
CA PRO A 49 -5.63 8.76 -11.03
C PRO A 49 -6.29 8.27 -12.33
N LEU A 50 -7.41 7.55 -12.20
CA LEU A 50 -8.14 6.99 -13.34
C LEU A 50 -9.14 8.01 -13.92
N THR A 51 -9.72 8.85 -13.07
CA THR A 51 -10.55 9.99 -13.46
C THR A 51 -10.38 11.13 -12.45
N GLU A 52 -11.04 12.28 -12.67
CA GLU A 52 -11.05 13.41 -11.72
C GLU A 52 -11.64 13.03 -10.35
N ASN A 53 -12.51 12.02 -10.32
CA ASN A 53 -13.21 11.57 -9.13
C ASN A 53 -12.71 10.20 -8.64
N PHE A 54 -11.92 9.47 -9.42
CA PHE A 54 -11.50 8.11 -9.08
C PHE A 54 -9.99 7.95 -9.06
N ASN A 55 -9.49 7.41 -7.94
CA ASN A 55 -8.09 7.12 -7.73
C ASN A 55 -7.92 5.67 -7.31
N ALA A 56 -6.92 4.98 -7.88
CA ALA A 56 -6.48 3.68 -7.42
C ALA A 56 -5.04 3.78 -6.91
N GLN A 57 -4.71 2.99 -5.90
CA GLN A 57 -3.37 2.85 -5.36
C GLN A 57 -3.04 1.37 -5.22
N PHE A 58 -1.83 1.01 -5.63
CA PHE A 58 -1.28 -0.33 -5.45
C PHE A 58 0.01 -0.21 -4.66
N VAL A 59 0.14 -1.01 -3.61
CA VAL A 59 1.30 -1.01 -2.70
C VAL A 59 1.81 -2.42 -2.54
N VAL A 60 3.13 -2.57 -2.60
CA VAL A 60 3.84 -3.79 -2.21
C VAL A 60 4.75 -3.46 -1.04
N GLY A 61 4.73 -4.29 -0.01
CA GLY A 61 5.53 -4.09 1.20
C GLY A 61 6.08 -5.40 1.71
N VAL A 62 7.18 -5.29 2.46
CA VAL A 62 7.82 -6.39 3.18
C VAL A 62 7.95 -5.99 4.65
N PRO A 63 7.60 -6.87 5.59
CA PRO A 63 7.96 -6.65 6.98
C PRO A 63 9.47 -6.84 7.13
N LEU A 64 10.10 -5.97 7.93
CA LEU A 64 11.55 -5.95 8.18
C LEU A 64 11.88 -6.44 9.59
N ALA A 65 10.99 -6.20 10.54
CA ALA A 65 11.10 -6.70 11.91
C ALA A 65 9.70 -6.88 12.52
N ASP A 66 9.51 -7.97 13.24
CA ASP A 66 8.31 -8.28 14.01
C ASP A 66 8.72 -9.08 15.26
N ASP A 67 8.36 -8.57 16.44
CA ASP A 67 8.69 -9.20 17.72
C ASP A 67 7.87 -10.48 18.00
N THR A 68 6.91 -10.86 17.13
CA THR A 68 5.97 -11.98 17.38
C THR A 68 6.40 -13.36 16.89
N ASN A 69 7.59 -13.53 16.30
CA ASN A 69 8.07 -14.84 15.81
C ASN A 69 7.12 -15.54 14.79
N ALA A 70 6.31 -14.78 14.04
CA ALA A 70 5.51 -15.31 12.94
C ALA A 70 6.29 -15.08 11.63
N ASP A 71 6.66 -16.16 10.91
CA ASP A 71 7.32 -16.16 9.58
C ASP A 71 7.24 -14.80 8.85
N ILE A 72 8.33 -14.03 8.93
CA ILE A 72 8.41 -12.61 8.52
C ILE A 72 8.71 -12.47 7.02
N ASP A 73 8.69 -13.55 6.24
CA ASP A 73 9.19 -13.51 4.85
C ASP A 73 8.11 -13.18 3.80
N ASP A 74 6.89 -12.87 4.22
CA ASP A 74 5.78 -12.70 3.30
C ASP A 74 5.67 -11.27 2.75
N VAL A 75 5.91 -11.14 1.45
CA VAL A 75 5.58 -9.95 0.66
C VAL A 75 4.07 -9.73 0.68
N ARG A 76 3.65 -8.52 1.06
CA ARG A 76 2.23 -8.13 1.11
C ARG A 76 1.88 -7.19 -0.01
N PHE A 77 0.69 -7.37 -0.57
CA PHE A 77 0.13 -6.53 -1.61
C PHE A 77 -1.16 -5.88 -1.09
N HIS A 78 -1.26 -4.56 -1.27
CA HIS A 78 -2.44 -3.79 -0.91
C HIS A 78 -2.95 -3.06 -2.15
N PHE A 79 -4.27 -3.10 -2.33
CA PHE A 79 -4.97 -2.35 -3.35
C PHE A 79 -6.02 -1.46 -2.69
N PHE A 80 -6.04 -0.20 -3.06
CA PHE A 80 -6.99 0.78 -2.58
C PHE A 80 -7.63 1.49 -3.77
N ALA A 81 -8.94 1.68 -3.72
CA ALA A 81 -9.69 2.44 -4.72
C ALA A 81 -10.60 3.43 -3.99
N GLN A 82 -10.56 4.69 -4.43
CA GLN A 82 -11.30 5.78 -3.83
C GLN A 82 -12.07 6.54 -4.89
N TYR A 83 -13.34 6.81 -4.57
CA TYR A 83 -14.18 7.75 -5.31
C TYR A 83 -14.45 9.01 -4.47
N ARG A 84 -14.34 10.19 -5.06
CA ARG A 84 -14.67 11.50 -4.46
C ARG A 84 -15.95 12.04 -5.11
N PHE A 85 -16.96 12.27 -4.28
CA PHE A 85 -18.22 12.92 -4.67
C PHE A 85 -18.09 14.45 -4.64
#